data_AF-A0A4C1WWQ4-F1
#
_entry.id   AF-A0A4C1WWQ4-F1
#
_cell.length_a   1.000
_cell.length_b   1.000
_cell.length_c   1.000
_cell.angle_alpha   90.00
_cell.angle_beta   90.00
_cell.angle_gamma   90.00
#
_symmetry.space_group_name_H-M   'P 1'
#
loop_
_entity.id
_entity.type
_entity.pdbx_description
1 polymer ?
#
loop_
_entity_poly.entity_id
_entity_poly.type
_entity_poly.pdbx_seq_one_letter_code
_entity_poly.pdbx_strand_id
1 'polypeptide(L)'
;MDISESEDESYNNLLKKQTKKRPRYGRVTDVNKKLRATTHELGPSCECKRFKCFEVINEDQRYEIIRQFNELGNYQDQNLYLGGLITVHSVAQRRSRKTNNEGEPHQASYSYRVKCASKDVPVCQNAFRSLHGITGRRIQTLQSQLINEGKIQKDRRGKHDNRPRRLKDSVLEHIHGHIKSLKGRKSHYSLHESNKYTYLKN
;
A
#
# COMPACT_ATOMS: atom_id res chain seq x y z
N MET A 1 44.28 40.37 -39.07
CA MET A 1 43.57 41.06 -37.98
C MET A 1 42.56 40.07 -37.44
N ASP A 2 43.00 39.38 -36.40
CA ASP A 2 42.20 38.57 -35.50
C ASP A 2 41.04 39.39 -34.90
N ILE A 3 39.90 38.73 -34.65
CA ILE A 3 39.03 38.90 -33.47
C ILE A 3 38.08 37.68 -33.43
N SER A 4 38.50 36.69 -32.64
CA SER A 4 37.73 35.77 -31.79
C SER A 4 36.26 35.42 -32.13
N GLU A 5 36.05 34.25 -32.72
CA GLU A 5 34.77 33.50 -32.76
C GLU A 5 34.53 32.61 -31.51
N SER A 6 35.36 32.74 -30.47
CA SER A 6 35.41 31.79 -29.34
C SER A 6 34.68 32.21 -28.05
N GLU A 7 34.00 33.36 -28.01
CA GLU A 7 33.37 33.87 -26.77
C GLU A 7 31.85 33.59 -26.66
N ASP A 8 31.18 33.25 -27.76
CA ASP A 8 29.70 33.13 -27.79
C ASP A 8 29.16 31.79 -27.25
N GLU A 9 29.99 30.75 -27.18
CA GLU A 9 29.59 29.44 -26.65
C GLU A 9 29.58 29.43 -25.10
N SER A 10 30.36 30.32 -24.49
CA SER A 10 30.40 30.52 -23.04
C SER A 10 29.17 31.30 -22.54
N TYR A 11 28.72 32.30 -23.31
CA TYR A 11 27.57 33.15 -22.95
C TYR A 11 26.23 32.37 -23.00
N ASN A 12 26.06 31.48 -23.98
CA ASN A 12 24.85 30.68 -24.15
C ASN A 12 24.69 29.57 -23.08
N ASN A 13 25.77 29.15 -22.42
CA ASN A 13 25.73 28.17 -21.34
C ASN A 13 25.31 28.76 -19.98
N LEU A 14 25.46 30.07 -19.76
CA LEU A 14 25.01 30.73 -18.53
C LEU A 14 23.48 30.87 -18.40
N LEU A 15 22.74 30.83 -19.52
CA LEU A 15 21.29 31.03 -19.56
C LEU A 15 20.47 29.74 -19.35
N LYS A 16 21.11 28.56 -19.35
CA LYS A 16 20.46 27.27 -19.02
C LYS A 16 20.49 26.95 -17.51
N LYS A 17 20.34 27.96 -16.65
CA LYS A 17 20.00 27.72 -15.23
C LYS A 17 18.60 27.11 -15.21
N GLN A 18 18.52 25.78 -15.23
CA GLN A 18 17.28 25.05 -15.01
C GLN A 18 16.67 25.60 -13.72
N THR A 19 15.49 26.21 -13.82
CA THR A 19 14.77 26.72 -12.66
C THR A 19 14.63 25.57 -11.68
N LYS A 20 15.22 25.69 -10.49
CA LYS A 20 15.12 24.67 -9.44
C LYS A 20 13.64 24.47 -9.19
N LYS A 21 13.09 23.33 -9.63
CA LYS A 21 11.70 22.97 -9.36
C LYS A 21 11.52 23.07 -7.85
N ARG A 22 10.48 23.80 -7.41
CA ARG A 22 10.14 23.89 -5.99
C ARG A 22 10.16 22.48 -5.38
N PRO A 23 10.83 22.29 -4.24
CA PRO A 23 10.83 21.00 -3.57
C PRO A 23 9.37 20.58 -3.35
N ARG A 24 9.01 19.41 -3.88
CA ARG A 24 7.72 18.80 -3.59
C ARG A 24 7.82 18.17 -2.21
N TYR A 25 7.43 18.91 -1.19
CA TYR A 25 7.12 18.32 0.10
C TYR A 25 5.92 17.39 -0.11
N GLY A 26 6.09 16.09 0.18
CA GLY A 26 5.04 15.10 0.00
C GLY A 26 3.75 15.48 0.74
N ARG A 27 2.63 14.86 0.38
CA ARG A 27 1.36 15.12 1.08
C ARG A 27 1.51 14.67 2.54
N VAL A 28 1.11 15.50 3.50
CA VAL A 28 1.11 15.15 4.93
C VAL A 28 0.38 13.83 5.19
N THR A 29 -0.69 13.55 4.43
CA THR A 29 -1.42 12.28 4.50
C THR A 29 -0.54 11.06 4.19
N ASP A 30 0.41 11.19 3.26
CA ASP A 30 1.26 10.08 2.86
C ASP A 30 2.35 9.83 3.89
N VAL A 31 2.85 10.89 4.53
CA VAL A 31 3.72 10.79 5.72
C VAL A 31 2.97 10.08 6.85
N ASN A 32 1.74 10.49 7.16
CA ASN A 32 0.93 9.87 8.21
C ASN A 32 0.61 8.40 7.94
N LYS A 33 0.37 8.02 6.67
CA LYS A 33 0.20 6.61 6.29
C LYS A 33 1.47 5.80 6.56
N LYS A 34 2.64 6.36 6.23
CA LYS A 34 3.92 5.70 6.47
C LYS A 34 4.19 5.57 7.96
N LEU A 35 4.02 6.64 8.74
CA LEU A 35 4.15 6.61 10.20
C LEU A 35 3.29 5.52 10.82
N ARG A 36 1.99 5.46 10.49
CA ARG A 36 1.09 4.42 10.99
C ARG A 36 1.50 2.99 10.62
N ALA A 37 2.25 2.80 9.53
CA ALA A 37 2.77 1.50 9.14
C ALA A 37 4.12 1.19 9.83
N THR A 38 4.89 2.18 10.27
CA THR A 38 6.25 1.98 10.81
C THR A 38 6.34 2.11 12.33
N THR A 39 5.27 2.48 13.02
CA THR A 39 5.28 2.72 14.47
C THR A 39 4.40 1.72 15.24
N HIS A 40 4.42 0.45 14.86
CA HIS A 40 3.77 -0.59 15.66
C HIS A 40 4.60 -0.87 16.92
N GLU A 41 3.89 -1.11 18.02
CA GLU A 41 4.47 -1.42 19.33
C GLU A 41 4.06 -2.81 19.80
N LEU A 42 4.88 -3.41 20.66
CA LEU A 42 4.56 -4.71 21.25
C LEU A 42 3.30 -4.60 22.14
N GLY A 43 2.39 -5.54 21.96
CA GLY A 43 1.23 -5.71 22.83
C GLY A 43 1.55 -6.50 24.10
N PRO A 44 0.56 -6.64 25.00
CA PRO A 44 0.72 -7.39 26.25
C PRO A 44 0.97 -8.88 26.02
N SER A 45 1.48 -9.56 27.05
CA SER A 45 1.64 -11.01 27.04
C SER A 45 0.30 -11.70 26.76
N CYS A 46 0.36 -12.79 25.98
CA CYS A 46 -0.82 -13.58 25.67
C CYS A 46 -1.23 -14.57 26.78
N GLU A 47 -0.36 -14.79 27.77
CA GLU A 47 -0.56 -15.69 28.92
C GLU A 47 -1.04 -17.11 28.56
N CYS A 48 -0.76 -17.56 27.33
CA CYS A 48 -1.32 -18.81 26.83
C CYS A 48 -0.58 -20.02 27.39
N LYS A 49 -1.33 -20.96 27.99
CA LYS A 49 -0.77 -22.17 28.62
C LYS A 49 -0.25 -23.21 27.62
N ARG A 50 -0.84 -23.27 26.43
CA ARG A 50 -0.53 -24.29 25.41
C ARG A 50 0.83 -24.07 24.75
N PHE A 51 1.06 -22.85 24.24
CA PHE A 51 2.26 -22.52 23.49
C PHE A 51 3.27 -21.72 24.31
N LYS A 52 2.86 -21.16 25.46
CA LYS A 52 3.74 -20.37 26.35
C LYS A 52 4.54 -19.32 25.57
N CYS A 53 3.87 -18.63 24.63
CA CYS A 53 4.55 -17.90 23.55
C CYS A 53 5.57 -16.87 24.05
N PHE A 54 5.29 -16.18 25.15
CA PHE A 54 6.17 -15.16 25.74
C PHE A 54 7.28 -15.73 26.63
N GLU A 55 7.20 -17.01 27.00
CA GLU A 55 8.29 -17.74 27.66
C GLU A 55 9.23 -18.35 26.62
N VAL A 56 8.69 -18.82 25.49
CA VAL A 56 9.47 -19.41 24.39
C VAL A 56 10.21 -18.35 23.58
N ILE A 57 9.61 -17.17 23.42
CA ILE A 57 10.18 -16.07 22.63
C ILE A 57 10.77 -15.04 23.59
N ASN A 58 12.10 -15.00 23.63
CA ASN A 58 12.85 -14.07 24.47
C ASN A 58 12.58 -12.62 24.06
N GLU A 59 12.84 -11.69 24.98
CA GLU A 59 12.55 -10.27 24.80
C GLU A 59 13.24 -9.68 23.55
N ASP A 60 14.53 -9.95 23.35
CA ASP A 60 15.27 -9.48 22.16
C ASP A 60 14.64 -9.96 20.84
N GLN A 61 14.15 -11.21 20.82
CA GLN A 61 13.47 -11.75 19.64
C GLN A 61 12.13 -11.05 19.40
N ARG A 62 11.40 -10.71 20.46
CA ARG A 62 10.14 -9.94 20.34
C ARG A 62 10.41 -8.57 19.75
N TYR A 63 11.46 -7.89 20.21
CA TYR A 63 11.89 -6.60 19.68
C TYR A 63 12.32 -6.69 18.21
N GLU A 64 13.04 -7.74 17.83
CA GLU A 64 13.45 -7.94 16.44
C GLU A 64 12.23 -8.21 15.52
N ILE A 65 11.24 -9.00 15.98
CA ILE A 65 10.00 -9.25 15.21
C ILE A 65 9.26 -7.95 14.92
N ILE A 66 9.00 -7.12 15.95
CA ILE A 66 8.25 -5.86 15.75
C ILE A 66 9.06 -4.87 14.90
N ARG A 67 10.38 -4.85 15.06
CA ARG A 67 11.28 -4.01 14.27
C ARG A 67 11.24 -4.40 12.79
N GLN A 68 11.43 -5.66 12.45
CA GLN A 68 11.35 -6.16 11.07
C GLN A 68 9.97 -5.90 10.46
N PHE A 69 8.91 -6.04 11.26
CA PHE A 69 7.55 -5.73 10.83
C PHE A 69 7.34 -4.24 10.49
N ASN A 70 7.95 -3.35 11.27
CA ASN A 70 7.92 -1.91 11.03
C ASN A 70 8.79 -1.52 9.83
N GLU A 71 9.91 -2.21 9.58
CA GLU A 71 10.81 -1.96 8.45
C GLU A 71 10.14 -2.21 7.08
N LEU A 72 9.09 -3.04 7.01
CA LEU A 72 8.28 -3.23 5.79
C LEU A 72 7.66 -1.92 5.26
N GLY A 73 7.41 -0.95 6.13
CA GLY A 73 7.13 0.45 5.75
C GLY A 73 5.78 0.73 5.07
N ASN A 74 5.02 -0.30 4.67
CA ASN A 74 3.69 -0.11 4.11
C ASN A 74 2.72 -1.25 4.44
N TYR A 75 1.43 -0.93 4.37
CA TYR A 75 0.35 -1.83 4.78
C TYR A 75 0.23 -3.10 3.94
N GLN A 76 0.56 -3.02 2.64
CA GLN A 76 0.43 -4.15 1.72
C GLN A 76 1.50 -5.20 2.00
N ASP A 77 2.75 -4.78 2.14
CA ASP A 77 3.89 -5.67 2.38
C ASP A 77 3.76 -6.32 3.76
N GLN A 78 3.29 -5.57 4.75
CA GLN A 78 2.90 -6.12 6.06
C GLN A 78 1.83 -7.19 5.96
N ASN A 79 0.78 -6.99 5.15
CA ASN A 79 -0.27 -7.98 5.01
C ASN A 79 0.23 -9.24 4.29
N LEU A 80 1.09 -9.09 3.28
CA LEU A 80 1.73 -10.21 2.59
C LEU A 80 2.61 -11.02 3.56
N TYR A 81 3.43 -10.31 4.36
CA TYR A 81 4.25 -10.92 5.41
C TYR A 81 3.40 -11.68 6.43
N LEU A 82 2.38 -11.05 7.01
CA LEU A 82 1.48 -11.68 7.97
C LEU A 82 0.74 -12.87 7.35
N GLY A 83 0.31 -12.76 6.09
CA GLY A 83 -0.35 -13.83 5.36
C GLY A 83 0.53 -15.07 5.19
N GLY A 84 1.83 -14.89 4.93
CA GLY A 84 2.79 -16.00 4.85
C GLY A 84 3.04 -16.73 6.19
N LEU A 85 2.70 -16.08 7.31
CA LEU A 85 2.81 -16.63 8.66
C LEU A 85 1.51 -17.29 9.16
N ILE A 86 0.43 -17.21 8.37
CA ILE A 86 -0.86 -17.85 8.67
C ILE A 86 -1.01 -19.08 7.79
N THR A 87 -1.36 -20.22 8.39
CA THR A 87 -1.74 -21.42 7.65
C THR A 87 -3.22 -21.68 7.86
N VAL A 88 -3.94 -21.90 6.76
CA VAL A 88 -5.37 -22.22 6.74
C VAL A 88 -5.53 -23.73 6.67
N HIS A 89 -6.34 -24.29 7.55
CA HIS A 89 -6.67 -25.72 7.61
C HIS A 89 -8.15 -25.90 7.30
N SER A 90 -8.48 -26.69 6.28
CA SER A 90 -9.84 -27.06 5.93
C SER A 90 -10.51 -27.85 7.06
N VAL A 91 -11.82 -27.66 7.25
CA VAL A 91 -12.58 -28.39 8.27
C VAL A 91 -12.71 -29.86 7.87
N ALA A 92 -12.02 -30.75 8.58
CA ALA A 92 -12.04 -32.18 8.30
C ALA A 92 -13.37 -32.86 8.71
N GLN A 93 -13.97 -32.41 9.82
CA GLN A 93 -15.22 -32.98 10.35
C GLN A 93 -16.08 -31.88 11.00
N ARG A 94 -17.40 -31.95 10.77
CA ARG A 94 -18.39 -31.09 11.42
C ARG A 94 -19.20 -31.92 12.40
N ARG A 95 -19.32 -31.44 13.64
CA ARG A 95 -20.21 -32.04 14.63
C ARG A 95 -21.65 -31.64 14.26
N SER A 96 -22.56 -32.61 14.12
CA SER A 96 -23.99 -32.31 13.95
C SER A 96 -24.51 -31.62 15.21
N ARG A 97 -24.87 -30.34 15.13
CA ARG A 97 -25.57 -29.64 16.23
C ARG A 97 -27.06 -29.61 15.92
N LYS A 98 -27.88 -29.94 16.93
CA LYS A 98 -29.32 -30.21 16.82
C LYS A 98 -30.21 -28.96 16.94
N THR A 99 -29.67 -27.74 16.92
CA THR A 99 -30.40 -26.55 17.35
C THR A 99 -30.65 -25.58 16.19
N ASN A 100 -31.91 -25.13 16.06
CA ASN A 100 -32.40 -24.18 15.04
C ASN A 100 -31.87 -22.73 15.20
N ASN A 101 -30.95 -22.48 16.15
CA ASN A 101 -30.51 -21.15 16.58
C ASN A 101 -28.99 -20.97 16.54
N GLU A 102 -28.32 -21.37 15.45
CA GLU A 102 -26.87 -21.17 15.35
C GLU A 102 -26.47 -20.45 14.05
N GLY A 103 -25.64 -19.42 14.21
CA GLY A 103 -25.03 -18.69 13.10
C GLY A 103 -24.12 -19.57 12.24
N GLU A 104 -23.63 -19.02 11.13
CA GLU A 104 -22.85 -19.78 10.16
C GLU A 104 -21.63 -20.47 10.79
N PRO A 105 -21.41 -21.77 10.51
CA PRO A 105 -20.27 -22.50 11.05
C PRO A 105 -18.95 -21.94 10.51
N HIS A 106 -17.90 -22.02 11.30
CA HIS A 106 -16.55 -21.68 10.84
C HIS A 106 -16.15 -22.55 9.64
N GLN A 107 -15.70 -21.90 8.57
CA GLN A 107 -15.34 -22.55 7.30
C GLN A 107 -13.91 -23.12 7.31
N ALA A 108 -13.04 -22.63 8.20
CA ALA A 108 -11.67 -23.10 8.36
C ALA A 108 -11.15 -22.89 9.79
N SER A 109 -10.04 -23.55 10.10
CA SER A 109 -9.22 -23.27 11.28
C SER A 109 -7.86 -22.72 10.86
N TYR A 110 -7.15 -22.08 11.79
CA TYR A 110 -5.92 -21.34 11.48
C TYR A 110 -4.83 -21.65 12.47
N SER A 111 -3.60 -21.80 11.99
CA SER A 111 -2.39 -21.81 12.81
C SER A 111 -1.51 -20.61 12.47
N TYR A 112 -0.83 -20.10 13.48
CA TYR A 112 0.05 -18.93 13.37
C TYR A 112 1.46 -19.35 13.74
N ARG A 113 2.43 -18.76 13.05
CA ARG A 113 3.85 -18.86 13.38
C ARG A 113 4.50 -17.49 13.36
N VAL A 114 5.67 -17.38 13.99
CA VAL A 114 6.56 -16.22 13.85
C VAL A 114 7.95 -16.70 13.50
N LYS A 115 8.70 -15.87 12.79
CA LYS A 115 10.10 -16.15 12.48
C LYS A 115 10.97 -15.65 13.62
N CYS A 116 11.62 -16.57 14.32
CA CYS A 116 12.63 -16.26 15.33
C CYS A 116 13.98 -16.75 14.82
N ALA A 117 14.88 -15.83 14.49
CA ALA A 117 16.18 -16.12 13.88
C ALA A 117 16.03 -17.01 12.63
N SER A 118 16.39 -18.30 12.72
CA SER A 118 16.33 -19.27 11.61
C SER A 118 15.21 -20.31 11.75
N LYS A 119 14.29 -20.13 12.70
CA LYS A 119 13.22 -21.11 12.98
C LYS A 119 11.85 -20.46 12.99
N ASP A 120 10.87 -21.22 12.50
CA ASP A 120 9.45 -20.88 12.65
C ASP A 120 8.94 -21.39 14.00
N VAL A 121 8.45 -20.49 14.84
CA VAL A 121 7.90 -20.82 16.17
C VAL A 121 6.37 -20.73 16.11
N PRO A 122 5.63 -21.80 16.44
CA PRO A 122 4.18 -21.76 16.47
C PRO A 122 3.69 -20.90 17.65
N VAL A 123 2.69 -20.06 17.39
CA VAL A 123 2.13 -19.14 18.40
C VAL A 123 0.60 -19.15 18.40
N CYS A 124 0.01 -18.72 19.50
CA CYS A 124 -1.43 -18.45 19.52
C CYS A 124 -1.77 -17.14 18.79
N GLN A 125 -3.04 -16.96 18.41
CA GLN A 125 -3.49 -15.75 17.73
C GLN A 125 -3.24 -14.48 18.56
N ASN A 126 -3.39 -14.53 19.89
CA ASN A 126 -3.16 -13.39 20.76
C ASN A 126 -1.70 -12.98 20.79
N ALA A 127 -0.77 -13.94 20.88
CA ALA A 127 0.66 -13.66 20.76
C ALA A 127 0.99 -13.09 19.39
N PHE A 128 0.44 -13.66 18.31
CA PHE A 128 0.64 -13.14 16.96
C PHE A 128 0.22 -11.67 16.82
N ARG A 129 -0.88 -11.26 17.48
CA ARG A 129 -1.32 -9.86 17.55
C ARG A 129 -0.36 -8.98 18.34
N SER A 130 0.03 -9.42 19.54
CA SER A 130 0.90 -8.66 20.43
C SER A 130 2.30 -8.49 19.84
N LEU A 131 2.88 -9.54 19.25
CA LEU A 131 4.22 -9.51 18.67
C LEU A 131 4.34 -8.58 17.44
N HIS A 132 3.24 -8.32 16.74
CA HIS A 132 3.22 -7.43 15.57
C HIS A 132 2.49 -6.10 15.82
N GLY A 133 1.97 -5.86 17.03
CA GLY A 133 1.22 -4.63 17.33
C GLY A 133 -0.02 -4.43 16.47
N ILE A 134 -0.78 -5.50 16.17
CA ILE A 134 -1.95 -5.45 15.28
C ILE A 134 -3.28 -5.78 15.97
N THR A 135 -4.36 -5.23 15.43
CA THR A 135 -5.72 -5.49 15.92
C THR A 135 -6.26 -6.83 15.42
N GLY A 136 -7.22 -7.41 16.17
CA GLY A 136 -7.88 -8.66 15.76
C GLY A 136 -8.61 -8.54 14.42
N ARG A 137 -9.15 -7.35 14.11
CA ARG A 137 -9.80 -7.08 12.82
C ARG A 137 -8.85 -7.26 11.63
N ARG A 138 -7.57 -6.90 11.79
CA ARG A 138 -6.56 -7.09 10.75
C ARG A 138 -6.40 -8.59 10.45
N ILE A 139 -6.33 -9.44 11.47
CA ILE A 139 -6.25 -10.90 11.29
C ILE A 139 -7.51 -11.44 10.62
N GLN A 140 -8.70 -11.07 11.08
CA GLN A 140 -9.97 -11.51 10.47
C GLN A 140 -10.02 -11.19 8.97
N THR A 141 -9.54 -10.01 8.59
CA THR A 141 -9.48 -9.61 7.18
C THR A 141 -8.54 -10.50 6.37
N LEU A 142 -7.35 -10.79 6.91
CA LEU A 142 -6.38 -11.68 6.25
C LEU A 142 -6.93 -13.11 6.14
N GLN A 143 -7.55 -13.62 7.20
CA GLN A 143 -8.23 -14.92 7.22
C GLN A 143 -9.29 -15.02 6.12
N SER A 144 -10.16 -14.03 5.99
CA SER A 144 -11.19 -14.00 4.94
C SER A 144 -10.58 -13.99 3.53
N GLN A 145 -9.51 -13.23 3.30
CA GLN A 145 -8.81 -13.24 2.00
C GLN A 145 -8.18 -14.60 1.70
N LEU A 146 -7.53 -15.21 2.69
CA LEU A 146 -6.88 -16.52 2.53
C LEU A 146 -7.91 -17.64 2.27
N ILE A 147 -9.08 -17.61 2.92
CA ILE A 147 -10.16 -18.56 2.60
C ILE A 147 -10.70 -18.33 1.19
N ASN A 148 -11.07 -17.09 0.86
CA ASN A 148 -11.84 -16.81 -0.35
C ASN A 148 -11.01 -16.89 -1.63
N GLU A 149 -9.73 -16.51 -1.56
CA GLU A 149 -8.89 -16.33 -2.74
C GLU A 149 -7.55 -17.08 -2.66
N GLY A 150 -7.26 -17.74 -1.54
CA GLY A 150 -6.00 -18.48 -1.33
C GLY A 150 -4.76 -17.60 -1.17
N LYS A 151 -4.88 -16.27 -1.27
CA LYS A 151 -3.77 -15.32 -1.21
C LYS A 151 -4.22 -13.96 -0.71
N ILE A 152 -3.26 -13.20 -0.18
CA ILE A 152 -3.48 -11.80 0.20
C ILE A 152 -3.58 -10.94 -1.06
N GLN A 153 -4.68 -10.20 -1.19
CA GLN A 153 -4.89 -9.33 -2.35
C GLN A 153 -4.14 -8.03 -2.23
N LYS A 154 -3.85 -7.43 -3.39
CA LYS A 154 -3.45 -6.03 -3.47
C LYS A 154 -4.60 -5.11 -3.05
N ASP A 155 -4.26 -4.03 -2.37
CA ASP A 155 -5.19 -2.96 -2.02
C ASP A 155 -5.92 -2.42 -3.27
N ARG A 156 -7.26 -2.51 -3.24
CA ARG A 156 -8.17 -2.01 -4.29
C ARG A 156 -8.91 -0.73 -3.87
N ARG A 157 -8.57 -0.11 -2.73
CA ARG A 157 -9.18 1.17 -2.33
C ARG A 157 -8.98 2.22 -3.43
N GLY A 158 -10.05 2.98 -3.71
CA GLY A 158 -10.07 3.98 -4.78
C GLY A 158 -10.08 3.41 -6.21
N LYS A 159 -10.04 2.08 -6.37
CA LYS A 159 -10.07 1.37 -7.65
C LYS A 159 -11.36 0.57 -7.78
N HIS A 160 -12.49 1.27 -7.76
CA HIS A 160 -13.79 0.67 -8.06
C HIS A 160 -14.24 1.01 -9.48
N ASP A 161 -14.85 0.04 -10.14
CA ASP A 161 -15.43 0.19 -11.48
C ASP A 161 -16.82 0.80 -11.45
N ASN A 162 -17.53 0.69 -10.32
CA ASN A 162 -18.82 1.32 -10.12
C ASN A 162 -18.67 2.85 -10.08
N ARG A 163 -18.72 3.47 -11.25
CA ARG A 163 -18.66 4.91 -11.43
C ARG A 163 -19.89 5.33 -12.22
N PRO A 164 -21.07 5.37 -11.60
CA PRO A 164 -22.33 5.61 -12.31
C PRO A 164 -22.38 7.00 -12.96
N ARG A 165 -21.57 7.93 -12.47
CA ARG A 165 -21.41 9.28 -13.02
C ARG A 165 -20.26 9.42 -14.03
N ARG A 166 -19.56 8.33 -14.38
CA ARG A 166 -18.49 8.37 -15.38
C ARG A 166 -19.13 8.56 -16.76
N LEU A 167 -18.67 9.57 -17.49
CA LEU A 167 -19.07 9.77 -18.89
C LEU A 167 -18.70 8.53 -19.70
N LYS A 168 -19.60 8.12 -20.60
CA LYS A 168 -19.31 7.06 -21.57
C LYS A 168 -18.13 7.49 -22.44
N ASP A 169 -17.30 6.52 -22.84
CA ASP A 169 -16.12 6.82 -23.65
C ASP A 169 -16.51 7.48 -24.99
N SER A 170 -17.67 7.12 -25.56
CA SER A 170 -18.24 7.81 -26.73
C SER A 170 -18.51 9.29 -26.49
N VAL A 171 -19.03 9.69 -25.33
CA VAL A 171 -19.27 11.10 -25.00
C VAL A 171 -17.94 11.84 -24.83
N LEU A 172 -16.93 11.19 -24.24
CA LEU A 172 -15.58 11.75 -24.14
C LEU A 172 -14.95 11.98 -25.51
N GLU A 173 -15.14 11.06 -26.46
CA GLU A 173 -14.68 11.22 -27.84
C GLU A 173 -15.37 12.41 -28.53
N HIS A 174 -16.68 12.58 -28.36
CA HIS A 174 -17.41 13.74 -28.88
C HIS A 174 -16.90 15.05 -28.28
N ILE A 175 -16.66 15.09 -26.96
CA ILE A 175 -16.09 16.26 -26.28
C ILE A 175 -14.68 16.57 -26.82
N HIS A 176 -13.81 15.56 -26.94
CA HIS A 176 -12.48 15.75 -27.50
C HIS A 176 -12.51 16.21 -28.96
N GLY A 177 -13.41 15.65 -29.78
CA GLY A 177 -13.63 16.06 -31.16
C GLY A 177 -14.09 17.51 -31.25
N HIS A 178 -15.06 17.90 -30.42
CA HIS A 178 -15.54 19.27 -30.33
C HIS A 178 -14.40 20.23 -29.92
N ILE A 179 -13.65 19.92 -28.86
CA ILE A 179 -12.51 20.75 -28.42
C ILE A 179 -11.46 20.90 -29.54
N LYS A 180 -11.14 19.82 -30.26
CA LYS A 180 -10.19 19.86 -31.39
C LYS A 180 -10.70 20.66 -32.59
N SER A 181 -12.02 20.75 -32.77
CA SER A 181 -12.63 21.55 -33.85
C SER A 181 -12.50 23.06 -33.62
N LEU A 182 -12.27 23.49 -32.38
CA LEU A 182 -12.10 24.90 -32.04
C LEU A 182 -10.77 25.42 -32.58
N LYS A 183 -10.80 26.54 -33.31
CA LYS A 183 -9.59 27.18 -33.84
C LYS A 183 -8.77 27.78 -32.69
N GLY A 184 -7.66 27.14 -32.36
CA GLY A 184 -6.67 27.67 -31.42
C GLY A 184 -5.69 28.66 -32.09
N ARG A 185 -5.19 29.63 -31.33
CA ARG A 185 -4.00 30.43 -31.64
C ARG A 185 -2.88 30.02 -30.69
N LYS A 186 -1.63 30.02 -31.16
CA LYS A 186 -0.47 29.93 -30.28
C LYS A 186 -0.38 31.21 -29.44
N SER A 187 0.03 31.11 -28.17
CA SER A 187 0.37 32.30 -27.39
C SER A 187 1.47 33.08 -28.09
N HIS A 188 1.31 34.39 -28.19
CA HIS A 188 2.39 35.30 -28.60
C HIS A 188 3.57 35.24 -27.61
N TYR A 189 3.29 34.96 -26.33
CA TYR A 189 4.27 34.91 -25.25
C TYR A 189 4.79 33.51 -24.93
N SER A 190 4.46 32.46 -25.71
CA SER A 190 5.12 31.17 -25.49
C SER A 190 6.57 31.23 -25.94
N LEU A 191 7.48 30.79 -25.06
CA LEU A 191 8.87 30.52 -25.41
C LEU A 191 8.90 29.58 -26.63
N HIS A 192 9.86 29.80 -27.54
CA HIS A 192 9.97 29.20 -28.89
C HIS A 192 9.78 27.66 -28.92
N GLU A 193 9.99 26.96 -27.81
CA GLU A 193 9.91 25.50 -27.70
C GLU A 193 8.66 24.97 -26.95
N SER A 194 7.83 25.83 -26.34
CA SER A 194 6.68 25.38 -25.56
C SER A 194 5.36 25.43 -26.35
N ASN A 195 5.15 24.49 -27.27
CA ASN A 195 3.84 24.28 -27.94
C ASN A 195 2.77 23.66 -27.01
N LYS A 196 2.83 23.89 -25.69
CA LYS A 196 1.99 23.20 -24.70
C LYS A 196 0.56 23.75 -24.59
N TYR A 197 0.33 25.00 -24.99
CA TYR A 197 -0.94 25.69 -24.76
C TYR A 197 -1.40 26.42 -26.02
N THR A 198 -2.66 26.22 -26.40
CA THR A 198 -3.35 26.91 -27.49
C THR A 198 -4.54 27.67 -26.92
N TYR A 199 -4.67 28.95 -27.25
CA TYR A 199 -5.73 29.84 -26.79
C TYR A 199 -6.87 29.87 -27.81
N LEU A 200 -8.11 29.96 -27.36
CA LEU A 200 -9.25 30.06 -28.26
C LEU A 200 -9.24 31.41 -28.99
N LYS A 201 -9.44 31.37 -30.31
CA LYS A 201 -9.60 32.54 -31.17
C LYS A 201 -11.05 33.03 -30.99
N ASN A 202 -11.25 34.11 -30.23
CA ASN A 202 -12.51 34.88 -30.30
C ASN A 202 -12.77 35.31 -31.75
#